data_AF-A0A3S1GYY5-F1
#
_entry.id   AF-A0A3S1GYY5-F1
#
_cell.length_a   1.000
_cell.length_b   1.000
_cell.length_c   1.000
_cell.angle_alpha   90.00
_cell.angle_beta   90.00
_cell.angle_gamma   90.00
#
_symmetry.space_group_name_H-M   'P 1'
#
loop_
_entity.id
_entity.type
_entity.pdbx_description
1 polymer ?
#
loop_
_entity_poly.entity_id
_entity_poly.type
_entity_poly.pdbx_seq_one_letter_code
_entity_poly.pdbx_strand_id
1 'polypeptide(L)'
;MSAVDIDRINVFMAVRRAARPARRSAFSLALPLLVFLAVAFVTPILYLLVTAVANPETRSVLPRTLAALQYWDGKSVPDEPVYAALAEDLKIAKDNSTAALLGKRLNYEISGMRSRVLAAARMVEKSAGGPYKEKFIQLGQEWASPETWAVIKRDGAPFTPYYLLTALDLRQAPDGSIARVHGDQAIFLDVLGRTLFVAGLVTLFTLLLGYPVAYVLTIAPRGIAGIMMLMVLLPLWTSLLVRTTAWVVLLQSDGIINDILLSLHLTGEKLQLIFTRFGTVTAMTHIQLPFTILPIYSVMRAIPATQLRAARSLGAGPSSA
;
A
#
# COMPACT_ATOMS: atom_id res chain seq x y z
N MET A 1 -5.69 -6.41 57.35
CA MET A 1 -5.55 -5.13 56.62
C MET A 1 -5.59 -4.03 57.67
N SER A 2 -4.52 -3.24 57.82
CA SER A 2 -4.46 -2.25 58.91
C SER A 2 -5.40 -1.06 58.61
N ALA A 3 -5.83 -0.33 59.64
CA ALA A 3 -6.63 0.89 59.45
C ALA A 3 -5.93 1.91 58.53
N VAL A 4 -4.59 1.93 58.54
CA VAL A 4 -3.76 2.76 57.68
C VAL A 4 -3.84 2.33 56.21
N ASP A 5 -3.99 1.04 55.92
CA ASP A 5 -4.14 0.53 54.55
C ASP A 5 -5.51 0.89 53.96
N ILE A 6 -6.56 0.82 54.78
CA ILE A 6 -7.93 1.20 54.40
C ILE A 6 -7.99 2.70 54.08
N ASP A 7 -7.33 3.53 54.89
CA ASP A 7 -7.33 4.98 54.70
C ASP A 7 -6.55 5.39 53.44
N ARG A 8 -5.40 4.76 53.15
CA ARG A 8 -4.67 4.97 51.88
C ARG A 8 -5.51 4.58 50.66
N ILE A 9 -6.25 3.47 50.73
CA ILE A 9 -7.15 3.04 49.65
C ILE A 9 -8.29 4.05 49.46
N ASN A 10 -8.88 4.56 50.54
CA ASN A 10 -9.94 5.57 50.50
C ASN A 10 -9.44 6.90 49.93
N VAL A 11 -8.26 7.36 50.34
CA VAL A 11 -7.62 8.58 49.79
C VAL A 11 -7.32 8.41 48.30
N PHE A 12 -6.76 7.27 47.89
CA PHE A 12 -6.54 6.98 46.47
C PHE A 12 -7.84 6.98 45.65
N MET A 13 -8.91 6.36 46.17
CA MET A 13 -10.22 6.37 45.54
C MET A 13 -10.86 7.77 45.49
N ALA A 14 -10.69 8.57 46.53
CA ALA A 14 -11.17 9.95 46.61
C ALA A 14 -10.44 10.86 45.61
N VAL A 15 -9.11 10.79 45.54
CA VAL A 15 -8.30 11.50 44.54
C VAL A 15 -8.68 11.08 43.12
N ARG A 16 -8.86 9.78 42.89
CA ARG A 16 -9.26 9.26 41.57
C ARG A 16 -10.69 9.64 41.20
N ARG A 17 -11.60 9.86 42.15
CA ARG A 17 -12.95 10.41 41.92
C ARG A 17 -12.90 11.92 41.63
N ALA A 18 -12.12 12.67 42.40
CA ALA A 18 -11.92 14.11 42.24
C ALA A 18 -11.24 14.46 40.89
N ALA A 19 -10.37 13.60 40.38
CA ALA A 19 -9.72 13.78 39.08
C ALA A 19 -10.61 13.41 37.85
N ARG A 20 -11.79 12.79 38.05
CA ARG A 20 -12.70 12.40 36.94
C ARG A 20 -13.21 13.57 36.10
N PRO A 21 -13.71 14.68 36.69
CA PRO A 21 -14.16 15.83 35.90
C PRO A 21 -13.02 16.49 35.12
N ALA A 22 -11.84 16.65 35.72
CA ALA A 22 -10.66 17.16 35.03
C ALA A 22 -10.23 16.25 33.86
N ARG A 23 -10.26 14.93 34.07
CA ARG A 23 -9.99 13.94 33.01
C ARG A 23 -11.05 13.97 31.91
N ARG A 24 -12.34 14.08 32.24
CA ARG A 24 -13.42 14.22 31.24
C ARG A 24 -13.27 15.50 30.41
N SER A 25 -12.89 16.61 31.05
CA SER A 25 -12.59 17.88 30.37
C SER A 25 -11.38 17.76 29.43
N ALA A 26 -10.31 17.10 29.86
CA ALA A 26 -9.14 16.83 29.01
C ALA A 26 -9.49 15.92 27.82
N PHE A 27 -10.33 14.90 28.04
CA PHE A 27 -10.83 14.04 26.96
C PHE A 27 -11.75 14.80 25.99
N SER A 28 -12.61 15.71 26.47
CA SER A 28 -13.46 16.51 25.58
C SER A 28 -12.67 17.51 24.74
N LEU A 29 -11.53 18.00 25.24
CA LEU A 29 -10.58 18.84 24.47
C LEU A 29 -9.89 18.05 23.34
N ALA A 30 -9.55 16.78 23.60
CA ALA A 30 -8.94 15.90 22.60
C ALA A 30 -9.97 15.24 21.66
N LEU A 31 -11.26 15.18 22.04
CA LEU A 31 -12.29 14.46 21.30
C LEU A 31 -12.47 14.94 19.85
N PRO A 32 -12.52 16.25 19.54
CA PRO A 32 -12.63 16.72 18.15
C PRO A 32 -11.45 16.25 17.28
N LEU A 33 -10.23 16.26 17.82
CA LEU A 33 -9.04 15.79 17.13
C LEU A 33 -9.11 14.27 16.89
N LEU A 34 -9.55 13.50 17.89
CA LEU A 34 -9.72 12.05 17.76
C LEU A 34 -10.81 11.68 16.75
N VAL A 35 -11.94 12.41 16.74
CA VAL A 35 -13.00 12.22 15.75
C VAL A 35 -12.49 12.57 14.36
N PHE A 36 -11.79 13.69 14.21
CA PHE A 36 -11.15 14.06 12.96
C PHE A 36 -10.20 12.97 12.46
N LEU A 37 -9.33 12.45 13.33
CA LEU A 37 -8.40 11.38 12.97
C LEU A 37 -9.12 10.08 12.59
N ALA A 38 -10.18 9.71 13.31
CA ALA A 38 -11.00 8.55 12.98
C ALA A 38 -11.67 8.70 11.61
N VAL A 39 -12.28 9.85 11.34
CA VAL A 39 -12.99 10.10 10.07
C VAL A 39 -12.01 10.22 8.90
N ALA A 40 -10.89 10.93 9.07
CA ALA A 40 -9.96 11.22 8.00
C ALA A 40 -9.02 10.04 7.66
N PHE A 41 -8.65 9.24 8.66
CA PHE A 41 -7.68 8.15 8.46
C PHE A 41 -8.28 6.76 8.67
N VAL A 42 -9.05 6.54 9.74
CA VAL A 42 -9.56 5.19 10.06
C VAL A 42 -10.68 4.78 9.12
N THR A 43 -11.63 5.67 8.84
CA THR A 43 -12.77 5.36 7.96
C THR A 43 -12.34 4.96 6.54
N PRO A 44 -11.44 5.70 5.84
CA PRO A 44 -10.98 5.27 4.51
C PRO A 44 -10.23 3.94 4.54
N ILE A 45 -9.43 3.67 5.58
CA ILE A 45 -8.72 2.39 5.72
C ILE A 45 -9.73 1.24 5.90
N LEU A 46 -10.71 1.40 6.79
CA LEU A 46 -11.77 0.40 6.98
C LEU A 46 -12.58 0.18 5.71
N TYR A 47 -12.94 1.26 5.01
CA TYR A 47 -13.62 1.18 3.72
C TYR A 47 -12.80 0.39 2.70
N LEU A 48 -11.51 0.69 2.56
CA LEU A 48 -10.60 -0.03 1.67
C LEU A 48 -10.48 -1.51 2.04
N LEU A 49 -10.37 -1.84 3.33
CA LEU A 49 -10.32 -3.21 3.83
C LEU A 49 -11.59 -3.99 3.54
N VAL A 50 -12.76 -3.36 3.69
CA VAL A 50 -14.04 -3.98 3.33
C VAL A 50 -14.13 -4.18 1.82
N THR A 51 -13.74 -3.19 1.01
CA THR A 51 -13.75 -3.30 -0.46
C THR A 51 -12.74 -4.32 -1.01
N ALA A 52 -11.72 -4.69 -0.24
CA ALA A 52 -10.79 -5.74 -0.62
C ALA A 52 -11.46 -7.13 -0.67
N VAL A 53 -12.60 -7.30 -0.01
CA VAL A 53 -13.34 -8.56 0.06
C VAL A 53 -14.76 -8.44 -0.47
N ALA A 54 -15.42 -7.29 -0.34
CA ALA A 54 -16.77 -7.05 -0.84
C ALA A 54 -16.72 -6.27 -2.16
N ASN A 55 -17.27 -6.83 -3.24
CA ASN A 55 -17.41 -6.14 -4.51
C ASN A 55 -18.85 -6.24 -5.04
N PRO A 56 -19.69 -5.21 -4.84
CA PRO A 56 -21.10 -5.26 -5.26
C PRO A 56 -21.30 -4.96 -6.75
N GLU A 57 -20.27 -4.57 -7.52
CA GLU A 57 -20.41 -4.01 -8.87
C GLU A 57 -21.15 -4.99 -9.80
N THR A 58 -20.64 -6.21 -10.00
CA THR A 58 -21.26 -7.21 -10.88
C THR A 58 -22.68 -7.56 -10.43
N ARG A 59 -22.91 -7.69 -9.11
CA ARG A 59 -24.23 -8.00 -8.56
C ARG A 59 -25.24 -6.87 -8.74
N SER A 60 -24.80 -5.63 -8.62
CA SER A 60 -25.65 -4.44 -8.81
C SER A 60 -26.02 -4.22 -10.27
N VAL A 61 -25.14 -4.61 -11.19
CA VAL A 61 -25.33 -4.42 -12.63
C VAL A 61 -26.06 -5.61 -13.28
N LEU A 62 -25.82 -6.83 -12.83
CA LEU A 62 -26.31 -8.07 -13.47
C LEU A 62 -27.25 -8.92 -12.59
N PRO A 63 -28.27 -8.35 -11.90
CA PRO A 63 -29.09 -9.12 -10.97
C PRO A 63 -29.88 -10.25 -11.64
N ARG A 64 -30.40 -10.06 -12.87
CA ARG A 64 -31.18 -11.10 -13.59
C ARG A 64 -30.28 -12.18 -14.14
N THR A 65 -29.14 -11.77 -14.70
CA THR A 65 -28.14 -12.69 -15.25
C THR A 65 -27.63 -13.64 -14.18
N LEU A 66 -27.33 -13.12 -12.98
CA LEU A 66 -26.89 -13.92 -11.85
C LEU A 66 -27.98 -14.88 -11.36
N ALA A 67 -29.25 -14.46 -11.37
CA ALA A 67 -30.37 -15.35 -11.05
C ALA A 67 -30.52 -16.48 -12.08
N ALA A 68 -30.36 -16.17 -13.38
CA ALA A 68 -30.40 -17.18 -14.45
C ALA A 68 -29.20 -18.15 -14.39
N LEU A 69 -28.01 -17.65 -14.01
CA LEU A 69 -26.80 -18.46 -13.83
C LEU A 69 -26.82 -19.36 -12.59
N GLN A 70 -27.78 -19.19 -11.67
CA GLN A 70 -27.86 -20.00 -10.46
C GLN A 70 -28.00 -21.50 -10.79
N TYR A 71 -28.79 -21.84 -11.80
CA TYR A 71 -29.06 -23.21 -12.24
C TYR A 71 -28.07 -23.75 -13.30
N TRP A 72 -27.13 -22.92 -13.75
CA TRP A 72 -26.15 -23.32 -14.74
C TRP A 72 -25.05 -24.21 -14.14
N ASP A 73 -24.72 -25.29 -14.85
CA ASP A 73 -23.82 -26.38 -14.43
C ASP A 73 -22.32 -26.03 -14.43
N GLY A 74 -21.95 -24.88 -15.02
CA GLY A 74 -20.58 -24.40 -15.06
C GLY A 74 -19.70 -25.03 -16.14
N LYS A 75 -20.22 -25.96 -16.96
CA LYS A 75 -19.42 -26.75 -17.91
C LYS A 75 -19.59 -26.31 -19.36
N SER A 76 -20.83 -26.03 -19.75
CA SER A 76 -21.17 -25.68 -21.13
C SER A 76 -21.47 -24.18 -21.27
N VAL A 77 -21.52 -23.68 -22.50
CA VAL A 77 -21.99 -22.31 -22.74
C VAL A 77 -23.47 -22.22 -22.35
N PRO A 78 -23.90 -21.26 -21.52
CA PRO A 78 -25.29 -21.15 -21.08
C PRO A 78 -26.30 -21.11 -22.22
N ASP A 79 -27.54 -21.46 -21.91
CA ASP A 79 -28.64 -21.39 -22.86
C ASP A 79 -29.15 -19.96 -23.06
N GLU A 80 -29.99 -19.78 -24.08
CA GLU A 80 -30.59 -18.49 -24.46
C GLU A 80 -31.19 -17.69 -23.28
N PRO A 81 -31.86 -18.28 -22.27
CA PRO A 81 -32.41 -17.52 -21.14
C PRO A 81 -31.36 -16.69 -20.38
N VAL A 82 -30.11 -17.17 -20.29
CA VAL A 82 -29.03 -16.44 -19.62
C VAL A 82 -28.57 -15.25 -20.46
N TYR A 83 -28.50 -15.41 -21.78
CA TYR A 83 -28.17 -14.31 -22.70
C TYR A 83 -29.27 -13.26 -22.75
N ALA A 84 -30.54 -13.68 -22.70
CA ALA A 84 -31.68 -12.77 -22.62
C ALA A 84 -31.64 -11.94 -21.32
N ALA A 85 -31.35 -12.58 -20.17
CA ALA A 85 -31.17 -11.88 -18.90
C ALA A 85 -29.99 -10.90 -18.93
N LEU A 86 -28.86 -11.29 -19.55
CA LEU A 86 -27.71 -10.40 -19.76
C LEU A 86 -28.06 -9.20 -20.64
N ALA A 87 -28.85 -9.40 -21.69
CA ALA A 87 -29.30 -8.32 -22.54
C ALA A 87 -30.15 -7.30 -21.76
N GLU A 88 -31.13 -7.77 -20.99
CA GLU A 88 -31.96 -6.89 -20.15
C GLU A 88 -31.14 -6.10 -19.12
N ASP A 89 -30.23 -6.78 -18.42
CA ASP A 89 -29.37 -6.13 -17.44
C ASP A 89 -28.42 -5.12 -18.09
N LEU A 90 -27.82 -5.44 -19.24
CA LEU A 90 -26.94 -4.50 -19.97
C LEU A 90 -27.70 -3.29 -20.54
N LYS A 91 -28.97 -3.46 -20.91
CA LYS A 91 -29.83 -2.34 -21.32
C LYS A 91 -30.04 -1.37 -20.16
N ILE A 92 -30.41 -1.89 -18.99
CA ILE A 92 -30.56 -1.08 -17.78
C ILE A 92 -29.22 -0.46 -17.35
N ALA A 93 -28.13 -1.21 -17.45
CA ALA A 93 -26.79 -0.72 -17.12
C ALA A 93 -26.32 0.38 -18.06
N LYS A 94 -26.76 0.37 -19.32
CA LYS A 94 -26.51 1.43 -20.29
C LYS A 94 -27.27 2.69 -19.92
N ASP A 95 -28.55 2.56 -19.61
CA ASP A 95 -29.42 3.69 -19.19
C ASP A 95 -28.89 4.35 -17.90
N ASN A 96 -28.41 3.54 -16.96
CA ASN A 96 -27.84 4.00 -15.69
C ASN A 96 -26.34 4.37 -15.77
N SER A 97 -25.71 4.29 -16.95
CA SER A 97 -24.27 4.52 -17.13
C SER A 97 -23.34 3.63 -16.28
N THR A 98 -23.81 2.46 -15.83
CA THR A 98 -23.05 1.51 -15.00
C THR A 98 -22.39 0.39 -15.81
N ALA A 99 -22.67 0.26 -17.12
CA ALA A 99 -22.05 -0.75 -17.98
C ALA A 99 -20.50 -0.67 -18.01
N ALA A 100 -19.92 0.52 -17.84
CA ALA A 100 -18.48 0.71 -17.76
C ALA A 100 -17.85 0.14 -16.47
N LEU A 101 -18.61 0.11 -15.36
CA LEU A 101 -18.16 -0.48 -14.09
C LEU A 101 -18.03 -2.00 -14.24
N LEU A 102 -19.08 -2.64 -14.76
CA LEU A 102 -19.05 -4.07 -15.09
C LEU A 102 -17.91 -4.41 -16.06
N GLY A 103 -17.76 -3.61 -17.11
CA GLY A 103 -16.67 -3.79 -18.08
C GLY A 103 -15.29 -3.70 -17.42
N LYS A 104 -15.08 -2.75 -16.50
CA LYS A 104 -13.83 -2.63 -15.73
C LYS A 104 -13.60 -3.87 -14.86
N ARG A 105 -14.62 -4.35 -14.14
CA ARG A 105 -14.51 -5.50 -13.24
C ARG A 105 -14.13 -6.79 -13.96
N LEU A 106 -14.83 -7.11 -15.06
CA LEU A 106 -14.56 -8.30 -15.85
C LEU A 106 -13.19 -8.23 -16.54
N ASN A 107 -12.74 -7.02 -16.89
CA ASN A 107 -11.43 -6.82 -17.53
C ASN A 107 -10.24 -7.09 -16.59
N TYR A 108 -10.44 -7.18 -15.28
CA TYR A 108 -9.38 -7.63 -14.38
C TYR A 108 -8.99 -9.09 -14.61
N GLU A 109 -9.91 -9.90 -15.09
CA GLU A 109 -9.72 -11.35 -15.20
C GLU A 109 -9.70 -11.82 -16.64
N ILE A 110 -10.39 -11.10 -17.53
CA ILE A 110 -10.50 -11.43 -18.94
C ILE A 110 -10.09 -10.19 -19.74
N SER A 111 -8.89 -10.24 -20.31
CA SER A 111 -8.34 -9.13 -21.10
C SER A 111 -9.27 -8.75 -22.25
N GLY A 112 -9.53 -7.45 -22.43
CA GLY A 112 -10.38 -6.93 -23.50
C GLY A 112 -11.89 -6.92 -23.19
N MET A 113 -12.34 -7.51 -22.09
CA MET A 113 -13.78 -7.59 -21.76
C MET A 113 -14.44 -6.23 -21.58
N ARG A 114 -13.70 -5.20 -21.16
CA ARG A 114 -14.28 -3.85 -21.04
C ARG A 114 -14.89 -3.39 -22.37
N SER A 115 -14.15 -3.54 -23.46
CA SER A 115 -14.60 -3.15 -24.79
C SER A 115 -15.77 -4.01 -25.26
N ARG A 116 -15.74 -5.32 -24.97
CA ARG A 116 -16.81 -6.28 -25.30
C ARG A 116 -18.11 -5.97 -24.58
N VAL A 117 -18.07 -5.68 -23.29
CA VAL A 117 -19.24 -5.28 -22.48
C VAL A 117 -19.86 -4.00 -23.02
N LEU A 118 -19.04 -2.99 -23.32
CA LEU A 118 -19.54 -1.73 -23.89
C LEU A 118 -20.14 -1.91 -25.29
N ALA A 119 -19.57 -2.81 -26.11
CA ALA A 119 -20.13 -3.16 -27.41
C ALA A 119 -21.46 -3.90 -27.28
N ALA A 120 -21.55 -4.86 -26.36
CA ALA A 120 -22.79 -5.59 -26.06
C ALA A 120 -23.90 -4.66 -25.57
N ALA A 121 -23.61 -3.75 -24.63
CA ALA A 121 -24.57 -2.77 -24.16
C ALA A 121 -25.13 -1.88 -25.29
N ARG A 122 -24.27 -1.41 -26.20
CA ARG A 122 -24.70 -0.65 -27.40
C ARG A 122 -25.50 -1.48 -28.40
N MET A 123 -25.19 -2.77 -28.53
CA MET A 123 -25.88 -3.67 -29.45
C MET A 123 -27.31 -3.95 -28.97
N VAL A 124 -27.48 -4.18 -27.68
CA VAL A 124 -28.79 -4.48 -27.09
C VAL A 124 -29.70 -3.25 -27.07
N GLU A 125 -29.15 -2.05 -26.90
CA GLU A 125 -29.89 -0.79 -27.04
C GLU A 125 -30.53 -0.65 -28.45
N LYS A 126 -29.80 -1.07 -29.49
CA LYS A 126 -30.24 -0.95 -30.88
C LYS A 126 -31.07 -2.14 -31.39
N SER A 127 -30.96 -3.31 -30.77
CA SER A 127 -31.65 -4.52 -31.20
C SER A 127 -32.97 -4.71 -30.45
N ALA A 128 -34.09 -4.68 -31.17
CA ALA A 128 -35.38 -5.10 -30.64
C ALA A 128 -35.54 -6.63 -30.75
N GLY A 129 -35.44 -7.34 -29.63
CA GLY A 129 -35.76 -8.77 -29.51
C GLY A 129 -34.61 -9.76 -29.73
N GLY A 130 -34.75 -10.93 -29.08
CA GLY A 130 -33.84 -12.07 -29.20
C GLY A 130 -34.02 -12.85 -30.52
N PRO A 131 -33.27 -13.95 -30.72
CA PRO A 131 -32.32 -14.55 -29.77
C PRO A 131 -31.05 -13.70 -29.62
N TYR A 132 -30.52 -13.66 -28.40
CA TYR A 132 -29.35 -12.90 -28.01
C TYR A 132 -28.08 -13.75 -28.03
N LYS A 133 -28.13 -15.07 -27.80
CA LYS A 133 -26.94 -15.93 -27.76
C LYS A 133 -26.03 -15.76 -28.97
N GLU A 134 -26.59 -15.90 -30.16
CA GLU A 134 -25.83 -15.75 -31.42
C GLU A 134 -25.28 -14.34 -31.59
N LYS A 135 -26.06 -13.30 -31.25
CA LYS A 135 -25.64 -11.90 -31.35
C LYS A 135 -24.45 -11.59 -30.43
N PHE A 136 -24.46 -12.10 -29.20
CA PHE A 136 -23.34 -11.93 -28.28
C PHE A 136 -22.10 -12.69 -28.75
N ILE A 137 -22.25 -13.93 -29.23
CA ILE A 137 -21.14 -14.72 -29.77
C ILE A 137 -20.50 -14.04 -30.99
N GLN A 138 -21.32 -13.42 -31.87
CA GLN A 138 -20.83 -12.64 -33.01
C GLN A 138 -20.05 -11.38 -32.59
N LEU A 139 -20.34 -10.79 -31.43
CA LEU A 139 -19.61 -9.63 -30.91
C LEU A 139 -18.22 -9.99 -30.36
N GLY A 140 -18.00 -11.24 -29.95
CA GLY A 140 -16.74 -11.68 -29.39
C GLY A 140 -16.76 -13.16 -28.99
N GLN A 141 -15.68 -13.88 -29.32
CA GLN A 141 -15.50 -15.29 -28.97
C GLN A 141 -15.47 -15.51 -27.45
N GLU A 142 -15.16 -14.48 -26.68
CA GLU A 142 -15.17 -14.50 -25.21
C GLU A 142 -16.56 -14.86 -24.67
N TRP A 143 -17.63 -14.43 -25.35
CA TRP A 143 -19.01 -14.77 -24.97
C TRP A 143 -19.38 -16.22 -25.27
N ALA A 144 -18.63 -16.92 -26.11
CA ALA A 144 -18.75 -18.35 -26.37
C ALA A 144 -17.88 -19.20 -25.41
N SER A 145 -17.13 -18.57 -24.50
CA SER A 145 -16.32 -19.29 -23.51
C SER A 145 -17.12 -19.56 -22.23
N PRO A 146 -17.23 -20.82 -21.76
CA PRO A 146 -17.77 -21.14 -20.44
C PRO A 146 -17.03 -20.42 -19.31
N GLU A 147 -15.74 -20.15 -19.48
CA GLU A 147 -14.91 -19.45 -18.48
C GLU A 147 -15.43 -18.05 -18.19
N THR A 148 -15.88 -17.32 -19.22
CA THR A 148 -16.46 -15.98 -19.08
C THR A 148 -17.68 -16.00 -18.18
N TRP A 149 -18.55 -16.99 -18.34
CA TRP A 149 -19.76 -17.15 -17.55
C TRP A 149 -19.46 -17.60 -16.11
N ALA A 150 -18.42 -18.42 -15.92
CA ALA A 150 -17.93 -18.78 -14.60
C ALA A 150 -17.40 -17.56 -13.83
N VAL A 151 -16.65 -16.68 -14.51
CA VAL A 151 -16.18 -15.41 -13.94
C VAL A 151 -17.37 -14.52 -13.55
N ILE A 152 -18.36 -14.34 -14.44
CA ILE A 152 -19.55 -13.54 -14.15
C ILE A 152 -20.32 -14.11 -12.94
N LYS A 153 -20.53 -15.43 -12.89
CA LYS A 153 -21.23 -16.10 -11.78
C LYS A 153 -20.48 -15.91 -10.45
N ARG A 154 -19.16 -16.11 -10.44
CA ARG A 154 -18.32 -15.94 -9.25
C ARG A 154 -18.28 -14.49 -8.79
N ASP A 155 -18.17 -13.54 -9.71
CA ASP A 155 -18.12 -12.11 -9.42
C ASP A 155 -19.44 -11.56 -8.88
N GLY A 156 -20.54 -12.29 -9.03
CA GLY A 156 -21.83 -11.99 -8.40
C GLY A 156 -21.90 -12.31 -6.90
N ALA A 157 -20.91 -13.02 -6.34
CA ALA A 157 -20.88 -13.34 -4.92
C ALA A 157 -20.75 -12.08 -4.04
N PRO A 158 -21.36 -12.03 -2.84
CA PRO A 158 -21.21 -10.89 -1.92
C PRO A 158 -19.76 -10.63 -1.52
N PHE A 159 -18.95 -11.69 -1.49
CA PHE A 159 -17.55 -11.67 -1.09
C PHE A 159 -16.70 -12.34 -2.16
N THR A 160 -15.54 -11.76 -2.45
CA THR A 160 -14.57 -12.25 -3.42
C THR A 160 -13.19 -12.42 -2.78
N PRO A 161 -12.53 -13.58 -2.92
CA PRO A 161 -11.14 -13.76 -2.53
C PRO A 161 -10.16 -13.19 -3.57
N TYR A 162 -10.65 -12.68 -4.70
CA TYR A 162 -9.86 -12.29 -5.87
C TYR A 162 -8.66 -11.41 -5.52
N TYR A 163 -8.88 -10.25 -4.89
CA TYR A 163 -7.79 -9.30 -4.61
C TYR A 163 -6.75 -9.85 -3.64
N LEU A 164 -7.19 -10.65 -2.66
CA LEU A 164 -6.29 -11.28 -1.69
C LEU A 164 -5.42 -12.37 -2.33
N LEU A 165 -6.02 -13.19 -3.20
CA LEU A 165 -5.30 -14.20 -3.96
C LEU A 165 -4.32 -13.54 -4.95
N THR A 166 -4.76 -12.51 -5.67
CA THR A 166 -3.92 -11.76 -6.61
C THR A 166 -2.71 -11.14 -5.92
N ALA A 167 -2.84 -10.64 -4.68
CA ALA A 167 -1.72 -10.10 -3.91
C ALA A 167 -0.62 -11.14 -3.60
N LEU A 168 -0.95 -12.44 -3.71
CA LEU A 168 -0.04 -13.58 -3.52
C LEU A 168 0.29 -14.29 -4.84
N ASP A 169 0.01 -13.66 -5.99
CA ASP A 169 0.13 -14.26 -7.33
C ASP A 169 -0.67 -15.58 -7.46
N LEU A 170 -1.83 -15.65 -6.81
CA LEU A 170 -2.79 -16.75 -6.89
C LEU A 170 -4.03 -16.32 -7.68
N ARG A 171 -4.63 -17.27 -8.40
CA ARG A 171 -5.93 -17.11 -9.07
C ARG A 171 -6.85 -18.26 -8.72
N GLN A 172 -8.15 -17.98 -8.70
CA GLN A 172 -9.16 -19.03 -8.59
C GLN A 172 -9.59 -19.45 -10.01
N ALA A 173 -9.46 -20.74 -10.31
CA ALA A 173 -9.91 -21.30 -11.57
C ALA A 173 -11.45 -21.43 -11.61
N PRO A 174 -12.05 -21.65 -12.81
CA PRO A 174 -13.51 -21.78 -12.98
C PRO A 174 -14.16 -22.89 -12.15
N ASP A 175 -13.40 -23.95 -11.83
CA ASP A 175 -13.82 -25.07 -10.99
C ASP A 175 -13.76 -24.77 -9.47
N GLY A 176 -13.31 -23.57 -9.10
CA GLY A 176 -13.14 -23.14 -7.72
C GLY A 176 -11.78 -23.47 -7.10
N SER A 177 -10.91 -24.21 -7.81
CA SER A 177 -9.56 -24.54 -7.35
C SER A 177 -8.66 -23.29 -7.34
N ILE A 178 -7.66 -23.28 -6.45
CA ILE A 178 -6.68 -22.18 -6.36
C ILE A 178 -5.41 -22.64 -7.07
N ALA A 179 -5.00 -21.87 -8.08
CA ALA A 179 -3.79 -22.11 -8.85
C ALA A 179 -2.83 -20.92 -8.74
N ARG A 180 -1.53 -21.20 -8.80
CA ARG A 180 -0.52 -20.15 -8.97
C ARG A 180 -0.61 -19.56 -10.36
N VAL A 181 -0.48 -18.25 -10.41
CA VAL A 181 -0.25 -17.53 -11.65
C VAL A 181 1.21 -17.73 -12.03
N HIS A 182 1.49 -17.96 -13.31
CA HIS A 182 2.84 -18.21 -13.81
C HIS A 182 3.23 -17.18 -14.88
N GLY A 183 4.54 -16.96 -15.04
CA GLY A 183 5.10 -16.04 -16.03
C GLY A 183 4.80 -14.58 -15.73
N ASP A 184 4.57 -13.80 -16.77
CA ASP A 184 4.44 -12.33 -16.71
C ASP A 184 3.22 -11.83 -15.92
N GLN A 185 2.33 -12.72 -15.48
CA GLN A 185 1.17 -12.36 -14.66
C GLN A 185 1.45 -12.43 -13.14
N ALA A 186 2.55 -13.08 -12.72
CA ALA A 186 2.96 -13.21 -11.32
C ALA A 186 3.90 -12.07 -10.90
N ILE A 187 3.36 -10.85 -10.85
CA ILE A 187 4.14 -9.62 -10.63
C ILE A 187 4.16 -9.18 -9.17
N PHE A 188 3.13 -9.51 -8.38
CA PHE A 188 2.91 -8.87 -7.09
C PHE A 188 3.96 -9.26 -6.05
N LEU A 189 4.29 -10.54 -5.92
CA LEU A 189 5.30 -11.00 -4.96
C LEU A 189 6.70 -10.57 -5.36
N ASP A 190 7.02 -10.53 -6.65
CA ASP A 190 8.33 -10.05 -7.13
C ASP A 190 8.51 -8.55 -6.85
N VAL A 191 7.50 -7.73 -7.15
CA VAL A 191 7.54 -6.29 -6.84
C VAL A 191 7.60 -6.04 -5.33
N LEU A 192 6.84 -6.80 -4.53
CA LEU A 192 6.89 -6.71 -3.07
C LEU A 192 8.29 -7.07 -2.54
N GLY A 193 8.86 -8.19 -3.02
CA GLY A 193 10.20 -8.63 -2.64
C GLY A 193 11.28 -7.61 -3.00
N ARG A 194 11.22 -7.03 -4.21
CA ARG A 194 12.13 -5.95 -4.63
C ARG A 194 12.00 -4.72 -3.75
N THR A 195 10.77 -4.31 -3.42
CA THR A 195 10.50 -3.17 -2.54
C THR A 195 11.05 -3.40 -1.13
N LEU A 196 10.78 -4.57 -0.54
CA LEU A 196 11.28 -4.94 0.78
C LEU A 196 12.81 -5.01 0.81
N PHE A 197 13.44 -5.54 -0.23
CA PHE A 197 14.89 -5.60 -0.36
C PHE A 197 15.51 -4.19 -0.39
N VAL A 198 14.96 -3.28 -1.21
CA VAL A 198 15.42 -1.89 -1.28
C VAL A 198 15.21 -1.17 0.06
N ALA A 199 14.03 -1.33 0.69
CA ALA A 199 13.75 -0.74 2.00
C ALA A 199 14.71 -1.26 3.08
N GLY A 200 15.03 -2.55 3.07
CA GLY A 200 16.02 -3.16 3.95
C GLY A 200 17.42 -2.59 3.75
N LEU A 201 17.88 -2.44 2.50
CA LEU A 201 19.16 -1.83 2.20
C LEU A 201 19.24 -0.37 2.67
N VAL A 202 18.22 0.44 2.38
CA VAL A 202 18.20 1.84 2.81
C VAL A 202 18.18 1.95 4.33
N THR A 203 17.41 1.09 5.02
CA THR A 203 17.40 1.03 6.49
C THR A 203 18.79 0.69 7.03
N LEU A 204 19.45 -0.32 6.45
CA LEU A 204 20.80 -0.71 6.85
C LEU A 204 21.79 0.44 6.68
N PHE A 205 21.83 1.10 5.52
CA PHE A 205 22.78 2.20 5.26
C PHE A 205 22.47 3.45 6.08
N THR A 206 21.20 3.79 6.30
CA THR A 206 20.84 4.93 7.15
C THR A 206 21.20 4.69 8.62
N LEU A 207 21.11 3.46 9.12
CA LEU A 207 21.58 3.11 10.46
C LEU A 207 23.11 3.12 10.53
N LEU A 208 23.79 2.51 9.55
CA LEU A 208 25.26 2.44 9.50
C LEU A 208 25.90 3.82 9.49
N LEU A 209 25.31 4.76 8.75
CA LEU A 209 25.80 6.15 8.66
C LEU A 209 25.22 7.04 9.77
N GLY A 210 23.94 6.88 10.09
CA GLY A 210 23.23 7.74 11.04
C GLY A 210 23.61 7.50 12.49
N TYR A 211 23.88 6.25 12.89
CA TYR A 211 24.27 5.92 14.26
C TYR A 211 25.60 6.58 14.66
N PRO A 212 26.69 6.49 13.88
CA PRO A 212 27.94 7.21 14.20
C PRO A 212 27.74 8.72 14.29
N VAL A 213 26.98 9.31 13.37
CA VAL A 213 26.71 10.76 13.38
C VAL A 213 25.95 11.16 14.65
N ALA A 214 24.91 10.41 15.02
CA ALA A 214 24.15 10.62 16.24
C ALA A 214 25.02 10.46 17.49
N TYR A 215 25.89 9.44 17.53
CA TYR A 215 26.81 9.23 18.64
C TYR A 215 27.80 10.39 18.78
N VAL A 216 28.44 10.81 17.69
CA VAL A 216 29.38 11.96 17.69
C VAL A 216 28.67 13.24 18.15
N LEU A 217 27.42 13.47 17.73
CA LEU A 217 26.60 14.60 18.19
C LEU A 217 26.41 14.63 19.72
N THR A 218 26.46 13.49 20.42
CA THR A 218 26.32 13.45 21.89
C THR A 218 27.60 13.80 22.63
N ILE A 219 28.77 13.53 22.04
CA ILE A 219 30.08 13.73 22.67
C ILE A 219 30.82 14.98 22.16
N ALA A 220 30.43 15.53 21.03
CA ALA A 220 31.08 16.69 20.42
C ALA A 220 30.91 17.97 21.26
N PRO A 221 31.89 18.91 21.21
CA PRO A 221 31.75 20.23 21.82
C PRO A 221 30.52 20.96 21.29
N ARG A 222 29.87 21.78 22.15
CA ARG A 222 28.58 22.44 21.85
C ARG A 222 28.54 23.17 20.51
N GLY A 223 29.62 23.87 20.11
CA GLY A 223 29.69 24.58 18.84
C GLY A 223 29.67 23.63 17.62
N ILE A 224 30.50 22.58 17.66
CA ILE A 224 30.59 21.58 16.58
C ILE A 224 29.28 20.79 16.50
N ALA A 225 28.73 20.37 17.64
CA ALA A 225 27.44 19.68 17.70
C ALA A 225 26.31 20.53 17.09
N GLY A 226 26.29 21.84 17.34
CA GLY A 226 25.35 22.76 16.72
C GLY A 226 25.46 22.82 15.20
N ILE A 227 26.68 22.91 14.66
CA ILE A 227 26.93 22.92 13.20
C ILE A 227 26.53 21.58 12.57
N MET A 228 26.92 20.46 13.17
CA MET A 228 26.54 19.12 12.70
C MET A 228 25.02 18.96 12.68
N MET A 229 24.34 19.40 13.74
CA MET A 229 22.87 19.36 13.82
C MET A 229 22.23 20.24 12.74
N LEU A 230 22.80 21.43 12.48
CA LEU A 230 22.36 22.30 11.40
C LEU A 230 22.50 21.61 10.03
N MET A 231 23.63 20.95 9.76
CA MET A 231 23.86 20.20 8.52
C MET A 231 22.86 19.05 8.34
N VAL A 232 22.47 18.38 9.43
CA VAL A 232 21.47 17.30 9.41
C VAL A 232 20.06 17.85 9.18
N LEU A 233 19.75 19.04 9.72
CA LEU A 233 18.45 19.69 9.57
C LEU A 233 18.28 20.41 8.22
N LEU A 234 19.37 20.86 7.60
CA LEU A 234 19.35 21.61 6.34
C LEU A 234 18.57 20.89 5.22
N PRO A 235 18.77 19.57 5.00
CA PRO A 235 17.95 18.82 4.05
C PRO A 235 16.47 18.91 4.35
N LEU A 236 16.02 18.90 5.61
CA LEU A 236 14.59 18.90 5.98
C LEU A 236 13.85 20.16 5.54
N TRP A 237 14.55 21.29 5.41
CA TRP A 237 13.96 22.57 5.00
C TRP A 237 13.80 22.67 3.49
N THR A 238 14.49 21.80 2.74
CA THR A 238 14.34 21.71 1.29
C THR A 238 13.20 20.75 0.93
N SER A 239 12.46 21.09 -0.13
CA SER A 239 11.37 20.23 -0.62
C SER A 239 11.92 18.86 -1.06
N LEU A 240 11.19 17.79 -0.73
CA LEU A 240 11.52 16.44 -1.18
C LEU A 240 11.68 16.39 -2.71
N LEU A 241 10.82 17.11 -3.45
CA LEU A 241 10.86 17.16 -4.91
C LEU A 241 12.21 17.71 -5.41
N VAL A 242 12.67 18.83 -4.84
CA VAL A 242 13.94 19.46 -5.20
C VAL A 242 15.12 18.53 -4.91
N ARG A 243 15.11 17.84 -3.75
CA ARG A 243 16.15 16.85 -3.43
C ARG A 243 16.16 15.69 -4.42
N THR A 244 14.97 15.19 -4.80
CA THR A 244 14.88 14.07 -5.75
C THR A 244 15.32 14.48 -7.15
N THR A 245 14.98 15.68 -7.63
CA THR A 245 15.43 16.16 -8.94
C THR A 245 16.92 16.49 -8.95
N ALA A 246 17.48 16.99 -7.85
CA ALA A 246 18.93 17.17 -7.72
C ALA A 246 19.68 15.83 -7.86
N TRP A 247 19.22 14.77 -7.20
CA TRP A 247 19.80 13.43 -7.36
C TRP A 247 19.65 12.88 -8.78
N VAL A 248 18.52 13.14 -9.43
CA VAL A 248 18.31 12.81 -10.85
C VAL A 248 19.40 13.46 -11.71
N VAL A 249 19.63 14.77 -11.56
CA VAL A 249 20.65 15.51 -12.33
C VAL A 249 22.07 15.01 -12.01
N LEU A 250 22.37 14.74 -10.74
CA LEU A 250 23.70 14.26 -10.34
C LEU A 250 24.03 12.85 -10.86
N LEU A 251 23.02 11.97 -10.94
CA LEU A 251 23.17 10.56 -11.34
C LEU A 251 22.90 10.31 -12.83
N GLN A 252 22.59 11.35 -13.61
CA GLN A 252 22.52 11.24 -15.07
C GLN A 252 23.87 10.79 -15.64
N SER A 253 23.84 10.22 -16.85
CA SER A 253 25.06 9.79 -17.54
C SER A 253 26.06 10.93 -17.75
N ASP A 254 25.55 12.13 -18.00
CA ASP A 254 26.34 13.38 -18.11
C ASP A 254 26.33 14.20 -16.81
N GLY A 255 26.03 13.56 -15.68
CA GLY A 255 26.02 14.19 -14.36
C GLY A 255 27.42 14.28 -13.73
N ILE A 256 27.55 15.20 -12.76
CA ILE A 256 28.81 15.49 -12.04
C ILE A 256 29.43 14.22 -11.42
N ILE A 257 28.61 13.27 -10.96
CA ILE A 257 29.11 12.03 -10.35
C ILE A 257 29.88 11.19 -11.37
N ASN A 258 29.38 11.07 -12.60
CA ASN A 258 30.06 10.33 -13.66
C ASN A 258 31.36 11.03 -14.07
N ASP A 259 31.35 12.35 -14.17
CA ASP A 259 32.56 13.12 -14.49
C ASP A 259 33.66 12.95 -13.42
N ILE A 260 33.28 12.95 -12.14
CA ILE A 260 34.21 12.66 -11.04
C ILE A 260 34.75 11.23 -11.14
N LEU A 261 33.91 10.22 -11.37
CA LEU A 261 34.34 8.82 -11.48
C LEU A 261 35.33 8.60 -12.62
N LEU A 262 35.09 9.24 -13.77
CA LEU A 262 36.00 9.22 -14.92
C LEU A 262 37.32 9.95 -14.61
N SER A 263 37.25 11.12 -13.96
CA SER A 263 38.46 11.89 -13.59
C SER A 263 39.37 11.12 -12.63
N LEU A 264 38.78 10.36 -11.72
CA LEU A 264 39.49 9.48 -10.78
C LEU A 264 39.95 8.15 -11.40
N HIS A 265 39.69 7.94 -12.69
CA HIS A 265 39.99 6.70 -13.42
C HIS A 265 39.39 5.44 -12.75
N LEU A 266 38.28 5.60 -12.03
CA LEU A 266 37.56 4.49 -11.37
C LEU A 266 36.70 3.71 -12.36
N THR A 267 36.33 4.31 -13.49
CA THR A 267 35.51 3.71 -14.56
C THR A 267 36.08 4.04 -15.93
N GLY A 268 35.96 3.12 -16.89
CA GLY A 268 36.39 3.35 -18.28
C GLY A 268 35.35 4.08 -19.14
N GLU A 269 34.08 4.06 -18.73
CA GLU A 269 32.96 4.68 -19.44
C GLU A 269 31.94 5.28 -18.45
N LYS A 270 31.03 6.10 -18.97
CA LYS A 270 29.94 6.69 -18.18
C LYS A 270 28.96 5.61 -17.74
N LEU A 271 28.70 5.51 -16.44
CA LEU A 271 27.75 4.56 -15.87
C LEU A 271 26.33 5.10 -15.92
N GLN A 272 25.37 4.24 -16.30
CA GLN A 272 23.94 4.53 -16.13
C GLN A 272 23.57 4.38 -14.65
N LEU A 273 23.66 5.44 -13.87
CA LEU A 273 23.33 5.42 -12.43
C LEU A 273 21.86 5.79 -12.17
N ILE A 274 21.29 6.67 -12.98
CA ILE A 274 19.87 7.03 -12.92
C ILE A 274 18.97 5.83 -13.24
N PHE A 275 17.83 5.74 -12.56
CA PHE A 275 16.85 4.64 -12.66
C PHE A 275 17.41 3.24 -12.33
N THR A 276 18.57 3.17 -11.66
CA THR A 276 19.10 1.92 -11.13
C THR A 276 18.79 1.75 -9.64
N ARG A 277 18.94 0.52 -9.15
CA ARG A 277 18.82 0.22 -7.72
C ARG A 277 19.86 0.98 -6.90
N PHE A 278 21.09 1.10 -7.41
CA PHE A 278 22.17 1.83 -6.75
C PHE A 278 21.80 3.31 -6.57
N GLY A 279 21.40 3.99 -7.65
CA GLY A 279 20.97 5.39 -7.58
C GLY A 279 19.80 5.60 -6.63
N THR A 280 18.82 4.68 -6.65
CA THR A 280 17.65 4.72 -5.77
C THR A 280 18.04 4.57 -4.30
N VAL A 281 18.85 3.56 -3.96
CA VAL A 281 19.29 3.30 -2.57
C VAL A 281 20.12 4.47 -2.04
N THR A 282 21.05 5.00 -2.84
CA THR A 282 21.90 6.13 -2.44
C THR A 282 21.08 7.40 -2.18
N ALA A 283 20.20 7.78 -3.11
CA ALA A 283 19.37 8.97 -2.97
C ALA A 283 18.39 8.85 -1.78
N MET A 284 17.74 7.70 -1.62
CA MET A 284 16.82 7.43 -0.51
C MET A 284 17.54 7.44 0.83
N THR A 285 18.74 6.85 0.91
CA THR A 285 19.58 6.88 2.11
C THR A 285 19.83 8.31 2.54
N HIS A 286 20.35 9.17 1.64
CA HIS A 286 20.59 10.57 1.95
C HIS A 286 19.33 11.31 2.43
N ILE A 287 18.19 11.08 1.76
CA ILE A 287 16.92 11.72 2.11
C ILE A 287 16.40 11.28 3.50
N GLN A 288 16.62 10.01 3.88
CA GLN A 288 16.14 9.46 5.16
C GLN A 288 17.10 9.67 6.33
N LEU A 289 18.38 9.95 6.10
CA LEU A 289 19.38 10.14 7.17
C LEU A 289 18.92 11.07 8.30
N PRO A 290 18.35 12.27 8.05
CA PRO A 290 17.91 13.15 9.12
C PRO A 290 16.83 12.51 10.01
N PHE A 291 15.91 11.76 9.41
CA PHE A 291 14.84 11.07 10.13
C PHE A 291 15.34 9.92 10.98
N THR A 292 16.48 9.31 10.63
CA THR A 292 17.14 8.28 11.43
C THR A 292 18.02 8.89 12.53
N ILE A 293 18.76 9.95 12.23
CA ILE A 293 19.70 10.58 13.18
C ILE A 293 18.95 11.21 14.36
N LEU A 294 17.86 11.95 14.11
CA LEU A 294 17.17 12.72 15.15
C LEU A 294 16.62 11.84 16.31
N PRO A 295 15.89 10.73 16.05
CA PRO A 295 15.42 9.86 17.12
C PRO A 295 16.56 9.17 17.87
N ILE A 296 17.58 8.68 17.17
CA ILE A 296 18.74 8.03 17.79
C ILE A 296 19.46 9.01 18.71
N TYR A 297 19.74 10.23 18.23
CA TYR A 297 20.35 11.29 19.02
C TYR A 297 19.51 11.64 20.25
N SER A 298 18.19 11.77 20.09
CA SER A 298 17.26 12.09 21.19
C SER A 298 17.35 11.05 22.32
N VAL A 299 17.34 9.76 21.96
CA VAL A 299 17.43 8.66 22.93
C VAL A 299 18.83 8.59 23.55
N MET A 300 19.90 8.68 22.76
CA MET A 300 21.27 8.63 23.26
C MET A 300 21.57 9.76 24.24
N ARG A 301 21.09 10.97 23.95
CA ARG A 301 21.29 12.15 24.83
C ARG A 301 20.59 12.00 26.19
N ALA A 302 19.55 11.17 26.28
CA ALA A 302 18.88 10.89 27.55
C ALA A 302 19.68 9.98 28.49
N ILE A 303 20.72 9.30 27.98
CA ILE A 303 21.56 8.39 28.78
C ILE A 303 22.53 9.21 29.66
N PRO A 304 22.48 9.07 31.00
CA PRO A 304 23.37 9.81 31.89
C PRO A 304 24.85 9.41 31.69
N ALA A 305 25.74 10.39 31.59
CA ALA A 305 27.18 10.15 31.46
C ALA A 305 27.81 9.40 32.66
N THR A 306 27.12 9.32 33.80
CA THR A 306 27.53 8.50 34.95
C THR A 306 27.48 7.00 34.64
N GLN A 307 26.50 6.54 33.86
CA GLN A 307 26.40 5.13 33.45
C GLN A 307 27.58 4.75 32.55
N LEU A 308 27.92 5.62 31.61
CA LEU A 308 29.08 5.43 30.71
C LEU A 308 30.40 5.37 31.48
N ARG A 309 30.57 6.24 32.51
CA ARG A 309 31.76 6.22 33.38
C ARG A 309 31.83 4.95 34.22
N ALA A 310 30.72 4.49 34.78
CA ALA A 310 30.66 3.25 35.55
C ALA A 310 31.02 2.02 34.70
N ALA A 311 30.50 1.94 33.46
CA ALA A 311 30.85 0.87 32.53
C ALA A 311 32.36 0.83 32.23
N ARG A 312 32.97 2.00 31.96
CA ARG A 312 34.42 2.10 31.75
C ARG A 312 35.23 1.68 32.96
N SER A 313 34.79 2.03 34.18
CA SER A 313 35.45 1.59 35.41
C SER A 313 35.37 0.07 35.63
N LEU A 314 34.40 -0.63 35.02
CA LEU A 314 34.28 -2.09 35.03
C LEU A 314 35.07 -2.77 33.89
N GLY A 315 35.89 -2.02 33.14
CA GLY A 315 36.73 -2.54 32.07
C GLY A 315 36.11 -2.49 30.67
N ALA A 316 34.95 -1.83 30.51
CA ALA A 316 34.36 -1.64 29.19
C ALA A 316 35.18 -0.63 28.35
N GLY A 317 35.56 -1.05 27.14
CA GLY A 317 36.26 -0.22 26.16
C GLY A 317 35.32 0.69 25.38
N PRO A 318 35.83 1.55 24.48
CA PRO A 318 35.02 2.54 23.75
C PRO A 318 33.87 1.96 22.90
N SER A 319 33.97 0.69 22.49
CA SER A 319 32.94 -0.03 21.73
C SER A 319 32.01 -0.88 22.61
N SER A 320 32.34 -1.09 23.88
CA SER A 320 31.58 -1.93 24.81
C SER A 320 30.99 -1.19 26.02
N ALA A 321 31.32 0.09 26.19
CA ALA A 321 30.81 1.00 27.23
C ALA A 321 29.62 1.81 26.76
#